data_AF-A0A8J7I068-F1
#
_entry.id   AF-A0A8J7I068-F1
#
_cell.length_a   1.000
_cell.length_b   1.000
_cell.length_c   1.000
_cell.angle_alpha   90.00
_cell.angle_beta   90.00
_cell.angle_gamma   90.00
#
_symmetry.space_group_name_H-M   'P 1'
#
loop_
_entity.id
_entity.type
_entity.pdbx_description
1 polymer ?
#
loop_
_entity_poly.entity_id
_entity_poly.type
_entity_poly.pdbx_seq_one_letter_code
_entity_poly.pdbx_strand_id
1 'polypeptide(L)' 'MAVPLTDLKIGQPVKYLIGTRNGLTAKVTDIRKCSMSIKDTHVVTLTFDDDSLPPHLKTQEITAYNGIVEGCEIEF' A
#
# COMPACT_ATOMS: atom_id res chain seq x y z
N MET A 1 10.87 -4.60 -4.19
CA MET A 1 9.95 -5.38 -3.34
C MET A 1 8.58 -5.30 -3.99
N ALA A 2 7.87 -6.42 -4.10
CA ALA A 2 6.53 -6.48 -4.69
C ALA A 2 5.72 -7.55 -3.97
N VAL A 3 4.46 -7.25 -3.67
CA VAL A 3 3.56 -8.13 -2.92
C VAL A 3 2.33 -8.41 -3.78
N PRO A 4 1.88 -9.68 -3.87
CA PRO A 4 0.61 -10.00 -4.50
C PRO A 4 -0.55 -9.40 -3.71
N LEU A 5 -1.50 -8.79 -4.41
CA LEU A 5 -2.71 -8.24 -3.81
C LEU A 5 -3.50 -9.30 -3.03
N THR A 6 -3.42 -10.57 -3.45
CA THR A 6 -4.04 -11.72 -2.78
C THR A 6 -3.49 -11.98 -1.38
N ASP A 7 -2.26 -11.56 -1.09
CA ASP A 7 -1.60 -11.71 0.20
C ASP A 7 -1.79 -10.49 1.12
N LEU A 8 -2.39 -9.42 0.60
CA LEU A 8 -2.71 -8.20 1.35
C LEU A 8 -4.12 -8.28 1.94
N LYS A 9 -4.24 -7.95 3.22
CA LYS A 9 -5.52 -7.87 3.93
C LYS A 9 -5.69 -6.52 4.59
N ILE A 10 -6.93 -6.04 4.64
CA ILE A 10 -7.26 -4.85 5.43
C ILE A 10 -6.91 -5.13 6.90
N GLY A 11 -6.21 -4.19 7.51
CA GLY A 11 -5.70 -4.28 8.87
C GLY A 11 -4.30 -4.88 8.99
N GLN A 12 -3.72 -5.40 7.91
CA GLN A 12 -2.40 -6.01 7.92
C GLN A 12 -1.29 -4.95 7.99
N PRO A 13 -0.28 -5.13 8.86
CA PRO A 13 0.92 -4.31 8.85
C PRO A 13 1.79 -4.66 7.64
N VAL A 14 2.32 -3.64 6.99
CA VAL A 14 3.20 -3.73 5.83
C VAL A 14 4.30 -2.68 5.94
N LYS A 15 5.44 -2.95 5.32
CA LYS A 15 6.48 -1.95 5.07
C LYS A 15 6.32 -1.40 3.67
N TYR A 16 6.28 -0.08 3.55
CA TYR A 16 6.21 0.58 2.25
C TYR A 16 7.34 1.59 2.06
N LEU A 17 7.88 1.60 0.84
CA LEU A 17 8.92 2.53 0.42
C LEU A 17 8.28 3.85 -0.04
N ILE A 18 8.42 4.92 0.74
CA ILE A 18 7.99 6.26 0.33
C ILE A 18 9.20 7.05 -0.18
N GLY A 19 9.28 7.27 -1.51
CA GLY A 19 10.37 8.02 -2.12
C GLY A 19 11.73 7.36 -1.90
N THR A 20 12.65 8.03 -1.21
CA THR A 20 13.97 7.48 -0.82
C THR A 20 14.00 6.92 0.61
N ARG A 21 12.90 7.06 1.38
CA ARG A 21 12.81 6.51 2.73
C ARG A 21 12.47 5.03 2.67
N ASN A 22 13.39 4.21 3.15
CA ASN A 22 13.20 2.77 3.20
C ASN A 22 12.26 2.37 4.35
N GLY A 23 11.16 1.70 4.01
CA GLY A 23 10.49 0.71 4.83
C GLY A 23 9.74 1.27 6.03
N LEU A 24 8.90 2.28 5.80
CA LEU A 24 8.01 2.80 6.85
C LEU A 24 6.90 1.78 7.10
N THR A 25 6.65 1.48 8.38
CA THR A 25 5.54 0.64 8.78
C THR A 25 4.22 1.37 8.52
N ALA A 26 3.35 0.70 7.79
CA ALA A 26 2.03 1.14 7.43
C ALA A 26 1.03 0.03 7.67
N LYS A 27 -0.24 0.40 7.70
CA LYS A 27 -1.37 -0.52 7.81
C LYS A 27 -2.24 -0.38 6.58
N VAL A 28 -2.62 -1.50 5.99
CA VAL A 28 -3.59 -1.49 4.89
C VAL A 28 -4.95 -1.11 5.47
N THR A 29 -5.54 0.00 5.01
CA THR A 29 -6.84 0.48 5.51
C THR A 29 -7.97 0.27 4.52
N ASP A 30 -7.66 0.20 3.23
CA ASP A 30 -8.65 -0.06 2.19
C ASP A 30 -8.01 -0.77 0.98
N ILE A 31 -8.77 -1.64 0.32
CA ILE A 31 -8.41 -2.24 -0.96
C ILE A 31 -9.64 -2.18 -1.85
N ARG A 32 -9.56 -1.45 -2.96
CA ARG A 32 -10.68 -1.27 -3.89
C ARG A 32 -10.27 -1.52 -5.33
N LYS A 33 -11.15 -2.16 -6.10
CA LYS A 33 -10.94 -2.33 -7.53
C LYS A 33 -11.24 -1.04 -8.27
N CYS A 34 -10.34 -0.63 -9.18
CA CYS A 34 -10.58 0.53 -10.02
C CYS A 34 -11.51 0.14 -11.17
N SER A 35 -12.78 0.55 -11.11
CA SER A 35 -13.81 0.21 -12.09
C SER A 35 -13.59 0.85 -13.47
N MET A 36 -12.82 1.93 -13.56
CA MET A 36 -12.50 2.62 -14.83
C MET A 36 -11.29 2.04 -15.57
N SER A 37 -10.59 1.04 -15.01
CA SER A 37 -9.42 0.44 -15.65
C SER A 37 -9.79 -0.77 -16.50
N ILE A 38 -9.29 -0.80 -17.74
CA ILE A 38 -9.38 -1.96 -18.66
C ILE A 38 -8.48 -3.11 -18.18
N LYS A 39 -7.47 -2.80 -17.36
CA LYS A 39 -6.59 -3.76 -16.68
C LYS A 39 -7.09 -4.07 -15.28
N ASP A 40 -6.66 -5.21 -14.73
CA ASP A 40 -6.92 -5.58 -13.34
C ASP A 40 -6.11 -4.68 -12.39
N THR A 41 -6.64 -3.47 -12.20
CA THR A 41 -6.04 -2.41 -11.41
C THR A 41 -6.79 -2.27 -10.10
N HIS A 42 -6.07 -2.25 -8.99
CA HIS A 42 -6.62 -2.01 -7.67
C HIS A 42 -5.94 -0.81 -7.03
N VAL A 43 -6.64 -0.12 -6.14
CA VAL A 43 -6.10 0.94 -5.31
C VAL A 43 -6.04 0.39 -3.89
N VAL A 44 -4.85 0.41 -3.32
CA VAL A 44 -4.56 0.00 -1.94
C VAL A 44 -4.26 1.26 -1.14
N THR A 45 -5.03 1.50 -0.10
CA THR A 45 -4.78 2.62 0.82
C THR A 45 -3.94 2.14 1.99
N LEU A 46 -2.81 2.79 2.21
CA LEU A 46 -1.95 2.59 3.37
C LEU A 46 -2.06 3.77 4.32
N THR A 47 -2.05 3.47 5.61
CA THR A 47 -1.94 4.46 6.67
C THR A 47 -0.68 4.19 7.49
N PHE A 48 0.22 5.15 7.53
CA PHE A 48 1.49 5.06 8.23
C PHE A 48 1.33 5.41 9.71
N ASP A 49 1.93 4.60 10.57
CA ASP A 49 1.94 4.80 12.03
C ASP A 49 3.23 5.55 12.46
N ASP A 50 3.56 6.61 11.73
CA ASP A 50 4.75 7.43 11.99
C ASP A 50 4.32 8.88 12.27
N ASP A 51 4.50 9.31 13.52
CA ASP A 51 4.14 10.66 13.95
C ASP A 51 5.06 11.75 13.42
N SER A 52 6.20 11.39 12.83
CA SER A 52 7.09 12.34 12.14
C SER A 52 6.60 12.64 10.73
N LEU A 53 5.67 11.85 10.18
CA LEU A 53 5.07 12.13 8.88
C LEU A 53 4.00 13.24 9.00
N PRO A 54 4.02 14.23 8.11
CA PRO A 54 2.95 15.22 8.06
C PRO A 54 1.61 14.54 7.71
N PRO A 55 0.47 15.13 8.12
CA PRO A 55 -0.84 14.47 8.01
C PRO A 55 -1.22 14.02 6.60
N HIS A 56 -0.79 14.78 5.58
CA HIS A 56 -1.04 14.45 4.17
C HIS A 56 -0.16 13.31 3.64
N LEU A 57 0.91 12.91 4.36
CA LEU A 57 1.73 11.73 4.06
C LEU A 57 1.40 10.54 4.95
N LYS A 58 0.56 10.71 6.00
CA LYS A 58 0.10 9.59 6.84
C LYS A 58 -0.81 8.63 6.08
N THR A 59 -1.46 9.07 5.01
CA THR A 59 -2.28 8.20 4.16
C THR A 59 -1.78 8.27 2.72
N GLN A 60 -1.54 7.12 2.11
CA GLN A 60 -1.09 7.04 0.73
C GLN A 60 -1.87 5.98 -0.04
N GLU A 61 -2.32 6.34 -1.24
CA GLU A 61 -2.94 5.41 -2.17
C GLU A 61 -1.88 4.86 -3.13
N ILE A 62 -1.83 3.54 -3.23
CA ILE A 62 -0.93 2.80 -4.11
C ILE A 62 -1.76 2.12 -5.17
N THR A 63 -1.33 2.23 -6.42
CA THR A 63 -1.97 1.52 -7.51
C THR A 63 -1.30 0.15 -7.68
N ALA A 64 -2.09 -0.91 -7.50
CA ALA A 64 -1.70 -2.26 -7.83
C ALA A 64 -2.05 -2.54 -9.30
N TYR A 65 -1.08 -3.03 -10.06
CA TYR A 65 -1.27 -3.39 -11.48
C TYR A 65 -1.18 -4.90 -11.64
N ASN A 66 -2.15 -5.50 -12.33
CA ASN A 66 -2.24 -6.95 -12.54
C ASN A 66 -2.17 -7.73 -11.21
N GLY A 67 -2.80 -7.21 -10.15
CA GLY A 67 -2.78 -7.83 -8.83
C GLY A 67 -1.42 -7.78 -8.11
N ILE A 68 -0.48 -6.93 -8.51
CA ILE A 68 0.81 -6.75 -7.84
C ILE A 68 0.92 -5.32 -7.28
N VAL A 69 1.31 -5.21 -6.01
CA VAL A 69 1.64 -3.95 -5.34
C VAL A 69 3.16 -3.82 -5.28
N GLU A 70 3.71 -2.86 -6.02
CA GLU A 70 5.15 -2.57 -5.99
C GLU A 70 5.52 -1.70 -4.78
N GLY A 71 6.76 -1.84 -4.29
CA GLY A 71 7.29 -1.04 -3.18
C GLY A 71 6.77 -1.44 -1.80
N CYS A 72 5.93 -2.48 -1.72
CA CYS A 72 5.37 -3.03 -0.50
C CYS A 72 6.10 -4.32 -0.09
N GLU A 73 6.20 -4.56 1.21
CA GLU A 73 6.67 -5.79 1.86
C GLU A 73 5.74 -6.13 3.03
N ILE A 74 5.36 -7.39 3.18
CA ILE A 74 4.54 -7.85 4.31
C ILE A 74 5.46 -8.08 5.52
N GLU A 75 5.12 -7.50 6.67
CA GLU A 75 5.76 -7.86 7.94
C GLU A 75 5.07 -9.10 8.52
N PHE A 76 5.85 -10.17 8.78
CA PHE A 76 5.39 -11.43 9.38
C PHE A 76 5.61 -11.44 10.90
#